data_AF-A0A540W189-F1
#
_entry.id   AF-A0A540W189-F1
#
_cell.length_a   1.000
_cell.length_b   1.000
_cell.length_c   1.000
_cell.angle_alpha   90.00
_cell.angle_beta   90.00
_cell.angle_gamma   90.00
#
_symmetry.space_group_name_H-M   'P 1'
#
loop_
_entity.id
_entity.type
_entity.pdbx_description
1 polymer ?
#
loop_
_entity_poly.entity_id
_entity_poly.type
_entity_poly.pdbx_seq_one_letter_code
_entity_poly.pdbx_strand_id
1 'polypeptide(L)'
;MNRLIRTLAVTGAAGAMALLAVPAQAATTHSATTTGTCTTVNGSNSMGTGQITICPQSDGTSHLTGWLDNPSNSIPFNPNSGCNPGWWLNEATGGGEIGAQWGGNYTSTHYTFDDTITPSAPITGATFEVFCA
;
A
#
# COMPACT_ATOMS: atom_id res chain seq x y z
N MET A 1 -40.20 70.37 41.96
CA MET A 1 -38.92 70.05 42.63
C MET A 1 -38.25 68.96 41.80
N ASN A 2 -37.21 69.27 41.03
CA ASN A 2 -35.79 68.96 41.33
C ASN A 2 -35.57 67.43 41.51
N ARG A 3 -34.67 66.70 40.85
CA ARG A 3 -33.40 66.96 40.16
C ARG A 3 -32.96 65.58 39.57
N LEU A 4 -32.49 65.53 38.32
CA LEU A 4 -31.10 65.27 37.89
C LEU A 4 -30.44 63.90 38.23
N ILE A 5 -30.14 63.17 37.15
CA ILE A 5 -28.91 62.43 36.75
C ILE A 5 -28.39 61.28 37.64
N ARG A 6 -28.13 60.11 37.04
CA ARG A 6 -26.75 59.59 36.79
C ARG A 6 -26.72 58.19 36.15
N THR A 7 -25.99 58.15 35.04
CA THR A 7 -25.47 57.01 34.28
C THR A 7 -24.70 56.02 35.14
N LEU A 8 -24.91 54.72 34.96
CA LEU A 8 -23.89 53.70 35.21
C LEU A 8 -23.81 52.77 34.00
N ALA A 9 -22.69 52.86 33.28
CA ALA A 9 -22.27 51.88 32.30
C ALA A 9 -21.70 50.65 33.03
N VAL A 10 -22.11 49.45 32.61
CA VAL A 10 -21.38 48.21 32.89
C VAL A 10 -21.24 47.48 31.56
N THR A 11 -20.20 47.84 30.81
CA THR A 11 -19.65 47.00 29.76
C THR A 11 -18.89 45.86 30.42
N GLY A 12 -19.54 44.71 30.53
CA GLY A 12 -18.91 43.46 30.92
C GLY A 12 -17.92 43.01 29.85
N ALA A 13 -16.66 42.91 30.24
CA ALA A 13 -15.58 42.33 29.46
C ALA A 13 -15.61 40.80 29.51
N ALA A 14 -14.80 40.22 28.62
CA ALA A 14 -14.27 38.86 28.61
C ALA A 14 -15.14 37.79 27.94
N GLY A 15 -14.63 37.35 26.78
CA GLY A 15 -15.13 36.17 26.07
C GLY A 15 -14.61 36.07 24.64
N ALA A 16 -13.35 36.48 24.38
CA ALA A 16 -12.69 36.15 23.13
C ALA A 16 -12.39 34.64 23.13
N MET A 17 -13.40 33.85 22.80
CA MET A 17 -13.22 32.46 22.39
C MET A 17 -12.52 32.53 21.05
N ALA A 18 -11.19 32.47 21.08
CA ALA A 18 -10.37 32.16 19.92
C ALA A 18 -10.90 30.84 19.36
N LEU A 19 -11.71 30.91 18.29
CA LEU A 19 -11.91 29.75 17.44
C LEU A 19 -10.53 29.41 16.89
N LEU A 20 -9.89 28.39 17.48
CA LEU A 20 -8.82 27.69 16.81
C LEU A 20 -9.38 27.28 15.45
N ALA A 21 -8.89 27.93 14.40
CA ALA A 21 -8.99 27.42 13.05
C ALA A 21 -8.23 26.09 13.04
N VAL A 22 -8.94 25.01 13.35
CA VAL A 22 -8.48 23.66 13.07
C VAL A 22 -8.38 23.61 11.55
N PRO A 23 -7.18 23.40 10.97
CA PRO A 23 -7.12 23.10 9.55
C PRO A 23 -7.90 21.81 9.39
N ALA A 24 -9.04 21.89 8.71
CA ALA A 24 -9.72 20.73 8.19
C ALA A 24 -8.72 20.06 7.24
N GLN A 25 -7.98 19.07 7.76
CA GLN A 25 -7.35 18.07 6.94
C GLN A 25 -8.50 17.39 6.21
N ALA A 26 -8.77 17.87 5.00
CA ALA A 26 -9.51 17.13 4.02
C ALA A 26 -8.73 15.84 3.82
N ALA A 27 -9.13 14.80 4.55
CA ALA A 27 -8.88 13.44 4.16
C ALA A 27 -9.54 13.32 2.78
N THR A 28 -8.74 13.53 1.74
CA THR A 28 -9.09 13.13 0.40
C THR A 28 -9.21 11.62 0.48
N THR A 29 -10.42 11.13 0.71
CA THR A 29 -10.72 9.73 0.42
C THR A 29 -10.48 9.59 -1.07
N HIS A 30 -9.30 9.09 -1.41
CA HIS A 30 -9.02 8.58 -2.74
C HIS A 30 -9.95 7.37 -2.90
N SER A 31 -11.19 7.63 -3.30
CA SER A 31 -12.05 6.60 -3.88
C SER A 31 -11.44 6.30 -5.24
N ALA A 32 -10.34 5.53 -5.22
CA ALA A 32 -9.77 4.93 -6.40
C ALA A 32 -10.75 3.86 -6.84
N THR A 33 -11.80 4.25 -7.56
CA THR A 33 -12.60 3.32 -8.34
C THR A 33 -11.76 2.91 -9.55
N THR A 34 -10.72 2.12 -9.29
CA THR A 34 -9.94 1.46 -10.34
C THR A 34 -10.47 0.03 -10.41
N THR A 35 -11.69 -0.15 -10.94
CA THR A 35 -12.08 -1.46 -11.49
C THR A 35 -11.27 -1.66 -12.77
N GLY A 36 -10.01 -2.06 -12.61
CA GLY A 36 -9.13 -2.47 -13.68
C GLY A 36 -9.39 -3.93 -14.07
N THR A 37 -9.04 -4.31 -15.28
CA THR A 37 -9.00 -5.72 -15.69
C THR A 37 -7.87 -6.43 -14.95
N CYS A 38 -8.11 -7.66 -14.51
CA CYS A 38 -7.05 -8.51 -13.98
C CYS A 38 -5.92 -8.64 -15.02
N THR A 39 -4.68 -8.50 -14.58
CA THR A 39 -3.50 -8.60 -15.44
C THR A 39 -2.61 -9.74 -14.95
N THR A 40 -2.25 -10.66 -15.85
CA THR A 40 -1.32 -11.74 -15.56
C THR A 40 0.05 -11.44 -16.16
N VAL A 41 1.09 -11.53 -15.33
CA VAL A 41 2.48 -11.33 -15.70
C VAL A 41 3.25 -12.62 -15.40
N ASN A 42 4.13 -13.00 -16.32
CA ASN A 42 5.10 -14.08 -16.10
C ASN A 42 6.49 -13.47 -16.03
N GLY A 43 7.35 -14.06 -15.20
CA GLY A 43 8.70 -13.54 -15.00
C GLY A 43 9.65 -14.65 -14.61
N SER A 44 10.92 -14.45 -14.92
CA SER A 44 11.98 -15.40 -14.61
C SER A 44 13.31 -14.70 -14.44
N ASN A 45 14.15 -15.24 -13.57
CA ASN A 45 15.54 -14.83 -13.36
C ASN A 45 16.40 -16.07 -13.06
N SER A 46 17.66 -15.87 -12.67
CA SER A 46 18.58 -16.98 -12.33
C SER A 46 18.13 -17.80 -11.11
N MET A 47 17.19 -17.30 -10.33
CA MET A 47 16.72 -17.86 -9.07
C MET A 47 15.34 -18.52 -9.19
N GLY A 48 14.63 -18.30 -10.30
CA GLY A 48 13.45 -19.06 -10.66
C GLY A 48 12.54 -18.40 -11.66
N THR A 49 11.31 -18.90 -11.71
CA THR A 49 10.27 -18.42 -12.59
C THR A 49 8.98 -18.30 -11.81
N GLY A 50 8.06 -17.50 -12.29
CA GLY A 50 6.77 -17.36 -11.64
C GLY A 50 5.73 -16.74 -12.56
N GLN A 51 4.50 -16.79 -12.07
CA GLN A 51 3.37 -16.06 -12.59
C GLN A 51 2.68 -15.31 -11.46
N ILE A 52 2.20 -14.10 -11.75
CA ILE A 52 1.32 -13.34 -10.88
C ILE A 52 0.13 -12.81 -11.67
N THR A 53 -1.06 -12.93 -11.12
CA THR A 53 -2.28 -12.28 -11.58
C THR A 53 -2.69 -11.25 -10.56
N ILE A 54 -2.89 -10.02 -11.03
CA ILE A 54 -3.19 -8.84 -10.22
C ILE A 54 -4.58 -8.37 -10.61
N CYS A 55 -5.50 -8.40 -9.66
CA CYS A 55 -6.90 -8.02 -9.85
C CYS A 55 -7.24 -6.83 -8.94
N PRO A 56 -7.25 -5.59 -9.47
CA PRO A 56 -7.71 -4.43 -8.72
C PRO A 56 -9.16 -4.61 -8.26
N GLN A 57 -9.45 -4.27 -7.01
CA GLN A 57 -10.77 -4.35 -6.41
C GLN A 57 -11.38 -2.96 -6.24
N SER A 58 -12.72 -2.89 -6.14
CA SER A 58 -13.44 -1.62 -6.04
C SER A 58 -13.26 -0.88 -4.71
N ASP A 59 -12.77 -1.58 -3.68
CA ASP A 59 -12.50 -1.04 -2.35
C ASP A 59 -11.09 -0.43 -2.22
N GLY A 60 -10.33 -0.36 -3.32
CA GLY A 60 -8.97 0.15 -3.36
C GLY A 60 -7.90 -0.89 -3.04
N THR A 61 -8.28 -2.14 -2.76
CA THR A 61 -7.33 -3.25 -2.60
C THR A 61 -6.98 -3.88 -3.95
N SER A 62 -6.00 -4.77 -3.97
CA SER A 62 -5.69 -5.63 -5.10
C SER A 62 -5.53 -7.07 -4.64
N HIS A 63 -6.21 -7.98 -5.35
CA HIS A 63 -6.09 -9.42 -5.13
C HIS A 63 -4.98 -9.97 -6.01
N LEU A 64 -4.04 -10.68 -5.40
CA LEU A 64 -2.84 -11.25 -6.02
C LEU A 64 -2.94 -12.77 -5.94
N THR A 65 -2.90 -13.42 -7.09
CA THR A 65 -2.82 -14.90 -7.16
C THR A 65 -1.68 -15.31 -8.05
N GLY A 66 -1.07 -16.45 -7.80
CA GLY A 66 0.00 -16.90 -8.67
C GLY A 66 0.84 -18.01 -8.10
N TRP A 67 2.01 -18.17 -8.69
CA TRP A 67 2.96 -19.19 -8.31
C TRP A 67 4.40 -18.78 -8.60
N LEU A 68 5.31 -19.39 -7.86
CA LEU A 68 6.76 -19.31 -8.00
C LEU A 68 7.31 -20.74 -8.11
N ASP A 69 8.19 -20.98 -9.07
CA ASP A 69 8.95 -22.21 -9.23
C ASP A 69 10.44 -21.94 -9.03
N ASN A 70 11.06 -22.81 -8.24
CA ASN A 70 12.51 -22.88 -8.09
C ASN A 70 13.06 -23.71 -9.24
N PRO A 71 14.12 -23.27 -9.95
CA PRO A 71 14.64 -24.00 -11.10
C PRO A 71 15.29 -25.34 -10.70
N SER A 72 15.44 -25.61 -9.39
CA SER A 72 15.67 -26.91 -8.76
C SER A 72 16.33 -27.97 -9.64
N ASN A 73 17.61 -27.73 -9.93
CA ASN A 73 18.63 -28.78 -10.05
C ASN A 73 20.08 -28.24 -10.14
N SER A 74 20.32 -26.95 -10.35
CA SER A 74 21.71 -26.43 -10.52
C SER A 74 22.26 -25.64 -9.34
N ILE A 75 21.43 -24.97 -8.53
CA ILE A 75 21.88 -24.24 -7.34
C ILE A 75 20.86 -24.46 -6.22
N PRO A 76 21.18 -25.22 -5.16
CA PRO A 76 20.33 -25.24 -3.98
C PRO A 76 20.25 -23.81 -3.46
N PHE A 77 19.04 -23.28 -3.45
CA PHE A 77 18.77 -21.97 -2.90
C PHE A 77 19.32 -21.94 -1.48
N ASN A 78 20.23 -21.00 -1.17
CA ASN A 78 20.85 -20.94 0.15
C ASN A 78 19.89 -20.21 1.09
N PRO A 79 19.17 -20.88 2.00
CA PRO A 79 18.27 -20.20 2.93
C PRO A 79 18.98 -19.18 3.84
N ASN A 80 20.32 -19.23 3.92
CA ASN A 80 21.11 -18.27 4.68
C ASN A 80 21.58 -17.06 3.85
N SER A 81 21.26 -16.96 2.56
CA SER A 81 21.66 -15.79 1.76
C SER A 81 20.84 -14.53 2.07
N GLY A 82 19.73 -14.65 2.81
CA GLY A 82 18.83 -13.52 3.10
C GLY A 82 18.08 -12.96 1.88
N CYS A 83 18.34 -13.51 0.70
CA CYS A 83 17.76 -13.13 -0.57
C CYS A 83 16.65 -14.09 -0.98
N ASN A 84 15.44 -13.60 -1.30
CA ASN A 84 14.32 -14.42 -1.73
C ASN A 84 13.77 -13.93 -3.09
N PRO A 85 13.43 -14.82 -4.04
CA PRO A 85 12.77 -14.41 -5.25
C PRO A 85 11.31 -14.06 -4.97
N GLY A 86 10.77 -13.12 -5.75
CA GLY A 86 9.37 -12.72 -5.63
C GLY A 86 8.97 -11.65 -6.63
N TRP A 87 7.88 -10.97 -6.33
CA TRP A 87 7.31 -9.94 -7.19
C TRP A 87 7.49 -8.55 -6.61
N TRP A 88 8.09 -7.66 -7.40
CA TRP A 88 8.03 -6.21 -7.19
C TRP A 88 6.79 -5.68 -7.91
N LEU A 89 5.91 -4.98 -7.20
CA LEU A 89 4.67 -4.43 -7.75
C LEU A 89 4.90 -2.97 -8.09
N ASN A 90 4.81 -2.63 -9.38
CA ASN A 90 5.08 -1.28 -9.87
C ASN A 90 3.83 -0.40 -9.69
N GLU A 91 3.94 0.70 -8.95
CA GLU A 91 2.83 1.61 -8.68
C GLU A 91 2.82 2.82 -9.63
N ALA A 92 1.62 3.31 -9.97
CA ALA A 92 1.42 4.38 -10.95
C ALA A 92 2.09 5.72 -10.59
N THR A 93 2.26 6.00 -9.30
CA THR A 93 2.91 7.23 -8.80
C THR A 93 4.45 7.17 -8.87
N GLY A 94 5.00 6.05 -9.34
CA GLY A 94 6.43 5.75 -9.26
C GLY A 94 6.77 5.08 -7.94
N GLY A 95 7.75 4.17 -7.99
CA GLY A 95 8.09 3.29 -6.88
C GLY A 95 7.36 1.96 -7.00
N GLY A 96 7.13 1.32 -5.85
CA GLY A 96 6.49 0.03 -5.76
C GLY A 96 6.60 -0.56 -4.37
N GLU A 97 5.99 -1.71 -4.21
CA GLU A 97 6.05 -2.49 -2.98
C GLU A 97 6.42 -3.94 -3.29
N ILE A 98 6.92 -4.63 -2.27
CA ILE A 98 7.20 -6.04 -2.41
C ILE A 98 5.89 -6.81 -2.22
N GLY A 99 5.49 -7.55 -3.25
CA GLY A 99 4.34 -8.44 -3.22
C GLY A 99 4.70 -9.83 -2.69
N ALA A 100 4.12 -10.86 -3.31
CA ALA A 100 4.39 -12.24 -2.95
C ALA A 100 5.87 -12.61 -3.16
N GLN A 101 6.46 -13.19 -2.13
CA GLN A 101 7.85 -13.66 -2.12
C GLN A 101 7.92 -15.08 -1.60
N TRP A 102 8.97 -15.78 -1.97
CA TRP A 102 9.26 -17.08 -1.40
C TRP A 102 9.75 -16.95 0.05
N GLY A 103 8.85 -17.09 1.02
CA GLY A 103 9.18 -17.02 2.44
C GLY A 103 9.43 -18.40 3.07
N GLY A 104 10.68 -18.71 3.44
CA GLY A 104 10.99 -19.79 4.39
C GLY A 104 11.67 -21.04 3.82
N ASN A 105 11.74 -22.10 4.63
CA ASN A 105 12.51 -23.33 4.36
C ASN A 105 12.04 -24.05 3.08
N TYR A 106 12.96 -24.11 2.11
CA TYR A 106 12.77 -24.50 0.71
C TYR A 106 12.67 -26.02 0.48
N THR A 107 11.63 -26.68 1.00
CA THR A 107 11.38 -28.10 0.69
C THR A 107 10.50 -28.30 -0.55
N SER A 108 9.77 -27.26 -0.99
CA SER A 108 8.95 -27.29 -2.19
C SER A 108 9.69 -26.68 -3.39
N THR A 109 9.49 -27.22 -4.57
CA THR A 109 9.95 -26.63 -5.85
C THR A 109 8.92 -25.71 -6.48
N HIS A 110 7.68 -25.73 -5.96
CA HIS A 110 6.54 -24.94 -6.41
C HIS A 110 5.86 -24.29 -5.21
N TYR A 111 5.60 -22.99 -5.28
CA TYR A 111 4.94 -22.20 -4.25
C TYR A 111 3.79 -21.42 -4.89
N THR A 112 2.57 -21.59 -4.39
CA THR A 112 1.41 -20.80 -4.81
C THR A 112 1.06 -19.77 -3.75
N PHE A 113 0.53 -18.63 -4.17
CA PHE A 113 0.04 -17.59 -3.27
C PHE A 113 -1.32 -17.06 -3.71
N ASP A 114 -2.06 -16.55 -2.72
CA ASP A 114 -3.41 -15.99 -2.83
C ASP A 114 -3.54 -14.95 -1.71
N ASP A 115 -3.23 -13.70 -2.04
CA ASP A 115 -3.08 -12.59 -1.09
C ASP A 115 -3.92 -11.39 -1.51
N THR A 116 -4.29 -10.55 -0.54
CA THR A 116 -4.89 -9.23 -0.80
C THR A 116 -4.01 -8.17 -0.18
N ILE A 117 -3.70 -7.14 -0.97
CA ILE A 117 -2.89 -5.99 -0.55
C ILE A 117 -3.66 -4.68 -0.72
N THR A 118 -3.26 -3.66 0.04
CA THR A 118 -3.77 -2.29 -0.10
C THR A 118 -2.63 -1.41 -0.61
N PRO A 119 -2.43 -1.32 -1.93
CA PRO A 119 -1.32 -0.56 -2.48
C PRO A 119 -1.50 0.94 -2.22
N SER A 120 -0.39 1.68 -2.20
CA SER A 120 -0.42 3.12 -1.94
C SER A 120 -0.92 3.91 -3.15
N ALA A 121 -0.80 3.31 -4.35
CA ALA A 121 -1.34 3.78 -5.62
C ALA A 121 -1.69 2.60 -6.54
N PRO A 122 -2.45 2.80 -7.63
CA PRO A 122 -2.80 1.71 -8.54
C PRO A 122 -1.58 0.96 -9.07
N ILE A 123 -1.63 -0.37 -9.04
CA ILE A 123 -0.57 -1.22 -9.60
C ILE A 123 -0.67 -1.20 -11.12
N THR A 124 0.46 -0.93 -11.77
CA THR A 124 0.59 -0.80 -13.23
C THR A 124 1.32 -1.97 -13.88
N GLY A 125 1.97 -2.81 -13.07
CA GLY A 125 2.64 -4.02 -13.52
C GLY A 125 3.39 -4.70 -12.39
N ALA A 126 4.11 -5.78 -12.72
CA ALA A 126 4.97 -6.47 -11.77
C ALA A 126 6.25 -6.94 -12.44
N THR A 127 7.33 -7.00 -11.67
CA THR A 127 8.63 -7.48 -12.09
C THR A 127 9.05 -8.63 -11.19
N PHE A 128 9.56 -9.71 -11.78
CA PHE A 128 10.08 -10.84 -11.01
C PHE A 128 11.54 -10.60 -10.63
N GLU A 129 11.80 -10.45 -9.34
CA GLU A 129 13.08 -9.96 -8.81
C GLU A 129 13.57 -10.80 -7.63
N VAL A 130 14.69 -10.35 -7.06
CA VAL A 130 15.35 -10.93 -5.90
C VAL A 130 15.44 -9.86 -4.83
N PHE A 131 14.91 -10.15 -3.64
CA PHE A 131 14.90 -9.23 -2.51
C PHE A 131 15.83 -9.75 -1.42
N CYS A 132 16.87 -8.98 -1.08
CA CYS A 132 17.84 -9.31 -0.05
C CYS A 132 17.68 -8.38 1.16
N ALA A 133 17.67 -8.97 2.36
CA ALA A 133 17.68 -8.26 3.65
C ALA A 133 19.09 -8.03 4.19
#